data_AF-A0A7V9JS84-F1
#
_entry.id   AF-A0A7V9JS84-F1
#
_cell.length_a   1.000
_cell.length_b   1.000
_cell.length_c   1.000
_cell.angle_alpha   90.00
_cell.angle_beta   90.00
_cell.angle_gamma   90.00
#
_symmetry.space_group_name_H-M   'P 1'
#
loop_
_entity.id
_entity.type
_entity.pdbx_description
1 polymer ?
#
loop_
_entity_poly.entity_id
_entity_poly.type
_entity_poly.pdbx_seq_one_letter_code
_entity_poly.pdbx_strand_id
1 'polypeptide(L)'
;MSSELGQGVPVSTAPAPATPLDHRVRAAAALANRTLPTPTPQLIHARKQTPAPAFDRDAYLADPAAYLDVASPGRAQSPAQPAADVPMITAVSGTAGTIPPLGSAVLKAQTEPGMPVTFTSWGLGSFDSGFPTITVAADEAGIACARFTASAGTVGQCPIIAASPVRGGTLRFLVTVSDR
;
A
#
# COMPACT_ATOMS: atom_id res chain seq x y z
N MET A 1 -27.10 73.49 -51.13
CA MET A 1 -27.09 72.91 -49.78
C MET A 1 -28.52 72.61 -49.41
N SER A 2 -28.77 71.40 -48.93
CA SER A 2 -30.08 70.87 -48.49
C SER A 2 -30.94 70.19 -49.57
N SER A 3 -31.27 68.94 -49.23
CA SER A 3 -32.54 68.24 -49.48
C SER A 3 -32.71 67.49 -50.81
N GLU A 4 -32.34 66.20 -50.81
CA GLU A 4 -33.02 65.19 -51.64
C GLU A 4 -33.91 64.32 -50.74
N LEU A 5 -35.22 64.49 -50.91
CA LEU A 5 -36.28 63.57 -50.53
C LEU A 5 -36.48 62.60 -51.70
N GLY A 6 -36.09 61.34 -51.54
CA GLY A 6 -36.35 60.26 -52.49
C GLY A 6 -37.37 59.28 -51.93
N GLN A 7 -38.60 59.33 -52.46
CA GLN A 7 -39.70 58.40 -52.21
C GLN A 7 -39.41 56.99 -52.74
N GLY A 8 -40.00 55.97 -52.12
CA GLY A 8 -40.03 54.60 -52.65
C GLY A 8 -40.94 53.67 -51.85
N VAL A 9 -41.99 53.19 -52.50
CA VAL A 9 -43.14 52.42 -51.99
C VAL A 9 -42.81 50.89 -51.97
N PRO A 10 -43.80 49.98 -51.83
CA PRO A 10 -44.06 49.09 -50.69
C PRO A 10 -43.52 47.66 -50.90
N VAL A 11 -43.78 46.74 -49.96
CA VAL A 11 -44.40 45.42 -50.21
C VAL A 11 -44.31 44.56 -48.94
N SER A 12 -45.49 44.08 -48.53
CA SER A 12 -45.67 43.02 -47.55
C SER A 12 -45.19 41.69 -48.14
N THR A 13 -44.31 40.96 -47.45
CA THR A 13 -44.22 39.51 -47.58
C THR A 13 -43.78 38.91 -46.24
N ALA A 14 -44.49 37.87 -45.84
CA ALA A 14 -44.38 37.16 -44.57
C ALA A 14 -42.94 36.68 -44.24
N PRO A 15 -42.59 36.53 -42.95
CA PRO A 15 -41.29 36.01 -42.56
C PRO A 15 -41.16 34.51 -42.87
N ALA A 16 -40.05 34.15 -43.51
CA ALA A 16 -39.53 32.79 -43.58
C ALA A 16 -39.12 32.28 -42.18
N PRO A 17 -39.13 30.96 -41.93
CA PRO A 17 -38.95 30.40 -40.59
C PRO A 17 -37.50 30.57 -40.11
N ALA A 18 -37.35 31.22 -38.95
CA ALA A 18 -36.08 31.30 -38.24
C ALA A 18 -35.69 29.92 -37.70
N THR A 19 -34.52 29.44 -38.13
CA THR A 19 -33.76 28.39 -37.45
C THR A 19 -33.42 28.86 -36.03
N PRO A 20 -33.70 28.08 -34.96
CA PRO A 20 -33.42 28.53 -33.61
C PRO A 20 -31.94 28.27 -33.28
N LEU A 21 -31.15 29.34 -33.27
CA LEU A 21 -29.81 29.37 -32.68
C LEU A 21 -29.76 30.59 -31.75
N ASP A 22 -30.09 30.37 -30.47
CA ASP A 22 -29.45 30.99 -29.29
C ASP A 22 -30.31 30.81 -28.03
N HIS A 23 -30.33 29.60 -27.50
CA HIS A 23 -30.79 29.34 -26.12
C HIS A 23 -29.71 29.63 -25.07
N ARG A 24 -28.60 30.28 -25.44
CA ARG A 24 -27.42 30.42 -24.57
C ARG A 24 -27.32 31.69 -23.75
N VAL A 25 -28.27 32.62 -23.84
CA VAL A 25 -28.20 33.86 -23.05
C VAL A 25 -29.54 34.19 -22.42
N ARG A 26 -29.90 33.49 -21.34
CA ARG A 26 -30.75 33.98 -20.22
C ARG A 26 -31.02 32.89 -19.18
N ALA A 27 -30.01 32.61 -18.34
CA ALA A 27 -30.22 31.99 -17.02
C ALA A 27 -28.98 32.16 -16.12
N ALA A 28 -28.40 33.35 -16.05
CA ALA A 28 -27.17 33.62 -15.28
C ALA A 28 -27.42 34.18 -13.86
N ALA A 29 -28.58 33.95 -13.23
CA ALA A 29 -28.90 34.61 -11.96
C ALA A 29 -29.71 33.77 -10.96
N ALA A 30 -29.46 32.46 -10.85
CA ALA A 30 -30.16 31.64 -9.85
C ALA A 30 -29.35 30.45 -9.29
N LEU A 31 -28.03 30.59 -9.13
CA LEU A 31 -27.19 29.53 -8.54
C LEU A 31 -26.16 30.05 -7.52
N ALA A 32 -26.47 31.13 -6.78
CA ALA A 32 -25.51 31.75 -5.86
C ALA A 32 -25.70 31.39 -4.37
N ASN A 33 -26.79 30.73 -3.95
CA ASN A 33 -27.08 30.48 -2.52
C ASN A 33 -27.33 29.01 -2.19
N ARG A 34 -26.53 28.08 -2.73
CA ARG A 34 -26.43 26.73 -2.15
C ARG A 34 -25.24 26.70 -1.21
N THR A 35 -25.48 27.02 0.06
CA THR A 35 -24.57 26.69 1.15
C THR A 35 -24.36 25.18 1.13
N LEU A 36 -23.24 24.73 0.57
CA LEU A 36 -22.81 23.34 0.73
C LEU A 36 -22.54 23.14 2.23
N PRO A 37 -23.13 22.14 2.89
CA PRO A 37 -22.77 21.85 4.27
C PRO A 37 -21.28 21.52 4.29
N THR A 38 -20.51 22.26 5.09
CA THR A 38 -19.11 21.95 5.35
C THR A 38 -19.03 20.48 5.78
N PRO A 39 -18.35 19.59 5.04
CA PRO A 39 -18.19 18.23 5.52
C PRO A 39 -17.35 18.31 6.79
N THR A 40 -17.98 18.05 7.93
CA THR A 40 -17.26 17.83 9.18
C THR A 40 -16.28 16.69 8.93
N PRO A 41 -14.97 16.83 9.22
CA PRO A 41 -14.07 15.69 9.19
C PRO A 41 -14.56 14.70 10.27
N GLN A 42 -15.36 13.73 9.86
CA GLN A 42 -15.72 12.61 10.71
C GLN A 42 -14.42 11.86 10.97
N LEU A 43 -13.93 11.93 12.21
CA LEU A 43 -12.90 11.00 12.67
C LEU A 43 -13.49 9.60 12.46
N ILE A 44 -12.99 8.88 11.46
CA ILE A 44 -13.39 7.50 11.23
C ILE A 44 -13.08 6.78 12.54
N HIS A 45 -14.13 6.37 13.26
CA HIS A 45 -14.07 5.66 14.54
C HIS A 45 -12.82 4.79 14.57
N ALA A 46 -11.93 5.03 15.54
CA ALA A 46 -10.71 4.27 15.71
C ALA A 46 -11.05 2.79 15.55
N ARG A 47 -10.67 2.20 14.41
CA ARG A 47 -10.91 0.77 14.19
C ARG A 47 -10.24 0.09 15.38
N LYS A 48 -11.02 -0.67 16.17
CA LYS A 48 -10.44 -1.50 17.23
C LYS A 48 -9.38 -2.35 16.55
N GLN A 49 -8.12 -2.03 16.76
CA GLN A 49 -7.01 -2.86 16.32
C GLN A 49 -7.02 -4.04 17.28
N THR A 50 -7.69 -5.13 16.89
CA THR A 50 -7.56 -6.39 17.61
C THR A 50 -6.13 -6.86 17.39
N PRO A 51 -5.38 -7.20 18.45
CA PRO A 51 -4.07 -7.82 18.31
C PRO A 51 -4.16 -9.02 17.38
N ALA A 52 -3.10 -9.31 16.63
CA ALA A 52 -3.01 -10.57 15.92
C ALA A 52 -3.26 -11.72 16.93
N PRO A 53 -4.02 -12.77 16.57
CA PRO A 53 -4.21 -13.91 17.44
C PRO A 53 -2.86 -14.42 17.95
N ALA A 54 -2.80 -14.81 19.22
CA ALA A 54 -1.61 -15.42 19.78
C ALA A 54 -1.21 -16.64 18.94
N PHE A 55 0.09 -16.88 18.81
CA PHE A 55 0.59 -18.03 18.08
C PHE A 55 0.22 -19.33 18.81
N ASP A 56 -0.48 -20.20 18.11
CA ASP A 56 -0.79 -21.56 18.56
C ASP A 56 0.14 -22.52 17.82
N ARG A 57 1.07 -23.11 18.57
CA ARG A 57 2.09 -24.02 18.02
C ARG A 57 1.49 -25.33 17.55
N ASP A 58 0.51 -25.87 18.27
CA ASP A 58 -0.10 -27.15 17.95
C ASP A 58 -0.98 -27.02 16.71
N ALA A 59 -1.73 -25.92 16.61
CA ALA A 59 -2.49 -25.60 15.39
C ALA A 59 -1.57 -25.38 14.19
N TYR A 60 -0.44 -24.69 14.37
CA TYR A 60 0.56 -24.50 13.32
C TYR A 60 1.15 -25.84 12.85
N LEU A 61 1.50 -26.72 13.77
CA LEU A 61 2.06 -28.04 13.43
C LEU A 61 1.04 -28.95 12.74
N ALA A 62 -0.25 -28.80 13.07
CA ALA A 62 -1.33 -29.56 12.44
C ALA A 62 -1.61 -29.11 10.99
N ASP A 63 -1.59 -27.80 10.73
CA ASP A 63 -1.77 -27.22 9.38
C ASP A 63 -0.87 -25.98 9.17
N PRO A 64 0.42 -26.19 8.81
CA PRO A 64 1.34 -25.08 8.59
C PRO A 64 0.89 -24.19 7.42
N ALA A 65 0.29 -24.76 6.38
CA ALA A 65 -0.08 -24.05 5.16
C ALA A 65 -1.09 -22.94 5.45
N ALA A 66 -2.14 -23.24 6.24
CA ALA A 66 -3.13 -22.25 6.65
C ALA A 66 -2.51 -21.04 7.37
N TYR A 67 -1.44 -21.25 8.14
CA TYR A 67 -0.72 -20.17 8.80
C TYR A 67 0.15 -19.37 7.81
N LEU A 68 0.90 -20.07 6.95
CA LEU A 68 1.88 -19.47 6.03
C LEU A 68 1.23 -18.67 4.89
N ASP A 69 0.03 -19.07 4.44
CA ASP A 69 -0.72 -18.41 3.36
C ASP A 69 -1.28 -17.02 3.75
N VAL A 70 -1.17 -16.64 5.02
CA VAL A 70 -1.68 -15.35 5.51
C VAL A 70 -0.56 -14.32 5.62
N ALA A 71 -0.60 -13.31 4.76
CA ALA A 71 0.25 -12.12 4.88
C ALA A 71 -0.24 -11.21 6.03
N SER A 72 0.37 -11.35 7.21
CA SER A 72 0.04 -10.55 8.40
C SER A 72 1.25 -9.77 8.92
N PRO A 73 1.37 -8.48 8.60
CA PRO A 73 2.51 -7.63 9.01
C PRO A 73 2.72 -7.60 10.53
N GLY A 74 1.63 -7.69 11.30
CA GLY A 74 1.65 -7.66 12.76
C GLY A 74 2.45 -8.81 13.39
N ARG A 75 2.61 -9.94 12.71
CA ARG A 75 3.42 -11.08 13.21
C ARG A 75 4.89 -10.71 13.37
N ALA A 76 5.41 -9.80 12.54
CA ALA A 76 6.77 -9.27 12.69
C ALA A 76 6.95 -8.38 13.94
N GLN A 77 5.86 -7.98 14.60
CA GLN A 77 5.84 -7.20 15.84
C GLN A 77 5.44 -8.04 17.06
N SER A 78 5.20 -9.34 16.88
CA SER A 78 4.77 -10.26 17.95
C SER A 78 5.74 -11.44 18.07
N PRO A 79 7.03 -11.20 18.35
CA PRO A 79 7.95 -12.27 18.69
C PRO A 79 7.56 -12.94 20.01
N ALA A 80 8.19 -14.08 20.32
CA ALA A 80 8.11 -14.62 21.67
C ALA A 80 8.60 -13.58 22.69
N GLN A 81 7.97 -13.52 23.85
CA GLN A 81 8.42 -12.66 24.94
C GLN A 81 9.85 -13.07 25.33
N PRO A 82 10.81 -12.14 25.35
CA PRO A 82 12.17 -12.44 25.79
C PRO A 82 12.18 -12.97 27.23
N ALA A 83 12.79 -14.14 27.42
CA ALA A 83 13.03 -14.79 28.70
C ALA A 83 14.36 -15.55 28.65
N ALA A 84 14.90 -15.95 29.81
CA ALA A 84 16.20 -16.63 29.88
C ALA A 84 16.24 -17.91 29.01
N ASP A 85 15.11 -18.61 28.91
CA ASP A 85 14.99 -19.87 28.17
C ASP A 85 14.52 -19.69 26.72
N VAL A 86 14.33 -18.45 26.25
CA VAL A 86 13.85 -18.14 24.89
C VAL A 86 15.00 -17.50 24.11
N PRO A 87 15.67 -18.25 23.21
CA PRO A 87 16.77 -17.70 22.46
C PRO A 87 16.29 -16.62 21.48
N MET A 88 17.18 -15.65 21.23
CA MET A 88 16.89 -14.56 20.30
C MET A 88 16.94 -15.03 18.85
N ILE A 89 16.12 -14.43 18.00
CA ILE A 89 16.24 -14.57 16.55
C ILE A 89 17.57 -13.97 16.09
N THR A 90 18.25 -14.62 15.15
CA THR A 90 19.55 -14.14 14.63
C THR A 90 19.57 -14.15 13.11
N ALA A 91 20.38 -13.29 12.50
CA ALA A 91 20.59 -13.30 11.06
C ALA A 91 21.62 -14.36 10.68
N VAL A 92 21.34 -15.10 9.60
CA VAL A 92 22.32 -15.99 8.96
C VAL A 92 22.95 -15.29 7.75
N SER A 93 22.22 -14.40 7.08
CA SER A 93 22.74 -13.54 6.02
C SER A 93 23.26 -12.21 6.58
N GLY A 94 23.93 -11.42 5.73
CA GLY A 94 24.17 -10.01 6.04
C GLY A 94 22.85 -9.29 6.34
N THR A 95 22.88 -8.38 7.33
CA THR A 95 21.72 -7.57 7.73
C THR A 95 21.60 -6.28 6.92
N ALA A 96 22.65 -5.86 6.24
CA ALA A 96 22.64 -4.72 5.35
C ALA A 96 23.20 -5.12 3.97
N GLY A 97 22.58 -4.60 2.91
CA GLY A 97 23.03 -4.86 1.55
C GLY A 97 22.49 -3.83 0.57
N THR A 98 23.16 -3.71 -0.56
CA THR A 98 22.74 -2.84 -1.67
C THR A 98 22.30 -3.71 -2.85
N ILE A 99 21.19 -3.35 -3.47
CA ILE A 99 20.68 -3.96 -4.70
C ILE A 99 20.40 -2.88 -5.75
N PRO A 100 20.51 -3.19 -7.05
CA PRO A 100 20.04 -2.30 -8.09
C PRO A 100 18.51 -2.18 -8.05
N PRO A 101 17.91 -1.16 -8.69
CA PRO A 101 16.47 -1.11 -8.90
C PRO A 101 15.96 -2.38 -9.60
N LEU A 102 14.78 -2.86 -9.21
CA LEU A 102 14.23 -4.16 -9.62
C LEU A 102 15.07 -5.38 -9.21
N GLY A 103 16.16 -5.16 -8.47
CA GLY A 103 16.98 -6.23 -7.92
C GLY A 103 16.30 -6.95 -6.76
N SER A 104 16.91 -8.06 -6.35
CA SER A 104 16.44 -8.86 -5.24
C SER A 104 17.55 -9.15 -4.23
N ALA A 105 17.18 -9.27 -2.96
CA ALA A 105 18.04 -9.71 -1.87
C ALA A 105 17.44 -10.95 -1.21
N VAL A 106 18.30 -11.90 -0.81
CA VAL A 106 17.88 -13.06 -0.02
C VAL A 106 18.20 -12.80 1.45
N LEU A 107 17.16 -12.78 2.27
CA LEU A 107 17.25 -12.58 3.71
C LEU A 107 17.14 -13.93 4.40
N LYS A 108 18.04 -14.19 5.36
CA LYS A 108 18.06 -15.45 6.10
C LYS A 108 18.05 -15.18 7.60
N ALA A 109 17.09 -15.79 8.30
CA ALA A 109 16.97 -15.73 9.75
C ALA A 109 17.01 -17.13 10.36
N GLN A 110 17.70 -17.27 11.49
CA GLN A 110 17.77 -18.49 12.27
C GLN A 110 16.65 -18.51 13.31
N THR A 111 15.90 -19.60 13.34
CA THR A 111 14.89 -19.93 14.35
C THR A 111 14.97 -21.41 14.73
N GLU A 112 13.90 -22.01 15.22
CA GLU A 112 13.75 -23.45 15.42
C GLU A 112 13.38 -24.15 14.09
N PRO A 113 13.85 -25.38 13.83
CA PRO A 113 13.49 -26.13 12.63
C PRO A 113 11.98 -26.24 12.42
N GLY A 114 11.52 -26.01 11.19
CA GLY A 114 10.11 -26.06 10.82
C GLY A 114 9.24 -24.93 11.38
N MET A 115 9.77 -24.02 12.19
CA MET A 115 8.96 -22.93 12.79
C MET A 115 8.86 -21.72 11.86
N PRO A 116 7.77 -20.93 11.95
CA PRO A 116 7.54 -19.83 11.04
C PRO A 116 8.38 -18.60 11.39
N VAL A 117 8.80 -17.87 10.37
CA VAL A 117 9.39 -16.53 10.48
C VAL A 117 8.63 -15.60 9.54
N THR A 118 8.14 -14.49 10.07
CA THR A 118 7.51 -13.44 9.27
C THR A 118 8.52 -12.35 8.96
N PHE A 119 8.63 -12.00 7.68
CA PHE A 119 9.41 -10.87 7.18
C PHE A 119 8.45 -9.79 6.68
N THR A 120 8.62 -8.56 7.13
CA THR A 120 7.79 -7.41 6.76
C THR A 120 8.68 -6.26 6.30
N SER A 121 8.49 -5.83 5.06
CA SER A 121 9.12 -4.62 4.50
C SER A 121 8.29 -3.39 4.85
N TRP A 122 8.97 -2.32 5.26
CA TRP A 122 8.41 -0.98 5.40
C TRP A 122 8.86 -0.03 4.28
N GLY A 123 9.62 -0.56 3.30
CA GLY A 123 9.94 0.12 2.05
C GLY A 123 9.08 -0.38 0.88
N LEU A 124 9.30 0.22 -0.29
CA LEU A 124 8.62 -0.16 -1.53
C LEU A 124 9.26 -1.43 -2.12
N GLY A 125 8.51 -2.52 -2.11
CA GLY A 125 8.96 -3.82 -2.63
C GLY A 125 8.02 -4.93 -2.20
N SER A 126 8.31 -6.14 -2.67
CA SER A 126 7.53 -7.33 -2.36
C SER A 126 8.42 -8.54 -2.12
N PHE A 127 7.88 -9.49 -1.39
CA PHE A 127 8.44 -10.83 -1.30
C PHE A 127 7.88 -11.72 -2.42
N ASP A 128 8.35 -12.97 -2.51
CA ASP A 128 7.85 -13.96 -3.49
C ASP A 128 6.33 -14.19 -3.40
N SER A 129 5.69 -13.86 -2.27
CA SER A 129 4.23 -13.85 -2.10
C SER A 129 3.51 -12.75 -2.88
N GLY A 130 4.24 -11.79 -3.46
CA GLY A 130 3.69 -10.59 -4.09
C GLY A 130 3.32 -9.47 -3.10
N PHE A 131 3.41 -9.71 -1.79
CA PHE A 131 3.09 -8.75 -0.74
C PHE A 131 4.36 -8.20 -0.07
N PRO A 132 4.30 -7.02 0.59
CA PRO A 132 5.40 -6.50 1.41
C PRO A 132 5.59 -7.29 2.72
N THR A 133 4.89 -8.41 2.89
CA THR A 133 5.01 -9.31 4.03
C THR A 133 4.94 -10.75 3.53
N ILE A 134 5.77 -11.61 4.11
CA ILE A 134 5.73 -13.05 3.88
C ILE A 134 5.99 -13.77 5.20
N THR A 135 5.34 -14.91 5.40
CA THR A 135 5.71 -15.85 6.46
C THR A 135 6.24 -17.11 5.79
N VAL A 136 7.42 -17.56 6.18
CA VAL A 136 8.04 -18.78 5.65
C VAL A 136 8.38 -19.72 6.79
N ALA A 137 8.28 -21.02 6.56
CA ALA A 137 8.79 -22.02 7.49
C ALA A 137 10.32 -22.08 7.39
N ALA A 138 10.97 -22.28 8.53
CA ALA A 138 12.39 -22.60 8.57
C ALA A 138 12.64 -24.04 8.09
N ASP A 139 13.80 -24.26 7.47
CA ASP A 139 14.24 -25.59 7.05
C ASP A 139 14.66 -26.49 8.25
N GLU A 140 15.18 -27.68 7.95
CA GLU A 140 15.66 -28.64 8.96
C GLU A 140 16.81 -28.10 9.82
N ALA A 141 17.58 -27.13 9.30
CA ALA A 141 18.62 -26.43 10.06
C ALA A 141 18.07 -25.25 10.87
N GLY A 142 16.77 -24.96 10.78
CA GLY A 142 16.14 -23.81 11.42
C GLY A 142 16.38 -22.49 10.69
N ILE A 143 16.73 -22.52 9.40
CA ILE A 143 16.95 -21.33 8.58
C ILE A 143 15.70 -21.01 7.77
N ALA A 144 15.11 -19.85 8.03
CA ALA A 144 14.05 -19.27 7.24
C ALA A 144 14.64 -18.35 6.16
N CYS A 145 14.28 -18.57 4.90
CA CYS A 145 14.76 -17.80 3.76
C CYS A 145 13.61 -17.05 3.07
N ALA A 146 13.76 -15.75 2.86
CA ALA A 146 12.81 -14.93 2.10
C ALA A 146 13.54 -14.08 1.07
N ARG A 147 13.04 -14.07 -0.17
CA ARG A 147 13.54 -13.17 -1.22
C ARG A 147 12.70 -11.89 -1.22
N PHE A 148 13.37 -10.77 -1.07
CA PHE A 148 12.78 -9.44 -1.22
C PHE A 148 13.19 -8.86 -2.59
N THR A 149 12.25 -8.29 -3.33
CA THR A 149 12.46 -7.63 -4.61
C THR A 149 11.99 -6.19 -4.53
N ALA A 150 12.84 -5.26 -4.95
CA ALA A 150 12.47 -3.84 -5.00
C ALA A 150 11.48 -3.57 -6.14
N SER A 151 10.42 -2.82 -5.86
CA SER A 151 9.45 -2.44 -6.89
C SER A 151 10.04 -1.41 -7.86
N ALA A 152 9.46 -1.31 -9.07
CA ALA A 152 9.83 -0.27 -10.04
C ALA A 152 9.74 1.14 -9.41
N GLY A 153 10.76 1.96 -9.64
CA GLY A 153 10.84 3.32 -9.09
C GLY A 153 11.28 3.41 -7.62
N THR A 154 11.59 2.29 -6.97
CA THR A 154 12.15 2.30 -5.61
C THR A 154 13.60 2.79 -5.63
N VAL A 155 13.89 3.81 -4.82
CA VAL A 155 15.25 4.31 -4.58
C VAL A 155 15.39 4.59 -3.08
N GLY A 156 16.54 4.24 -2.49
CA GLY A 156 16.83 4.47 -1.08
C GLY A 156 16.62 3.24 -0.20
N GLN A 157 16.33 3.46 1.08
CA GLN A 157 16.33 2.40 2.09
C GLN A 157 14.98 1.68 2.20
N CYS A 158 15.04 0.35 2.18
CA CYS A 158 13.94 -0.57 2.46
C CYS A 158 14.25 -1.31 3.77
N PRO A 159 13.81 -0.76 4.93
CA PRO A 159 13.95 -1.44 6.20
C PRO A 159 12.97 -2.62 6.25
N ILE A 160 13.47 -3.78 6.65
CA ILE A 160 12.71 -5.02 6.74
C ILE A 160 12.87 -5.55 8.17
N ILE A 161 11.77 -5.95 8.79
CA ILE A 161 11.74 -6.55 10.12
C ILE A 161 11.37 -8.02 9.97
N ALA A 162 12.12 -8.89 10.65
CA ALA A 162 11.82 -10.30 10.76
C ALA A 162 11.59 -10.69 12.22
N ALA A 163 10.61 -11.54 12.48
CA ALA A 163 10.36 -12.10 13.79
C ALA A 163 9.81 -13.52 13.68
N SER A 164 9.99 -14.29 14.75
CA SER A 164 9.42 -15.62 14.90
C SER A 164 8.64 -15.68 16.21
N PRO A 165 7.45 -16.29 16.24
CA PRO A 165 6.66 -16.39 17.46
C PRO A 165 7.27 -17.34 18.51
N VAL A 166 8.33 -18.09 18.15
CA VAL A 166 9.05 -19.02 19.05
C VAL A 166 10.43 -18.50 19.46
N ARG A 167 10.91 -17.38 18.91
CA ARG A 167 12.18 -16.75 19.29
C ARG A 167 11.96 -15.36 19.83
N GLY A 168 12.83 -14.95 20.75
CA GLY A 168 12.81 -13.63 21.33
C GLY A 168 13.28 -12.56 20.35
N GLY A 169 12.72 -11.36 20.48
CA GLY A 169 13.20 -10.16 19.80
C GLY A 169 12.86 -10.08 18.31
N THR A 170 13.29 -8.99 17.68
CA THR A 170 13.10 -8.75 16.24
C THR A 170 14.44 -8.55 15.57
N LEU A 171 14.54 -9.05 14.34
CA LEU A 171 15.70 -8.89 13.49
C LEU A 171 15.43 -7.80 12.46
N ARG A 172 16.41 -6.91 12.25
CA ARG A 172 16.30 -5.81 11.28
C ARG A 172 17.25 -6.02 10.13
N PHE A 173 16.71 -6.01 8.93
CA PHE A 173 17.46 -5.95 7.69
C PHE A 173 17.31 -4.55 7.07
N LEU A 174 18.34 -4.10 6.37
CA LEU A 174 18.36 -2.84 5.65
C LEU A 174 18.82 -3.09 4.22
N VAL A 175 17.87 -3.12 3.29
CA VAL A 175 18.15 -3.23 1.87
C VAL A 175 18.19 -1.82 1.29
N THR A 176 19.30 -1.42 0.70
CA THR A 176 19.44 -0.12 0.03
C THR A 176 19.31 -0.32 -1.47
N VAL A 177 18.42 0.43 -2.11
CA VAL A 177 18.20 0.38 -3.56
C VAL A 177 18.89 1.58 -4.21
N SER A 178 19.88 1.32 -5.06
CA SER A 178 20.62 2.36 -5.77
C SER A 178 21.23 1.87 -7.07
N ASP A 179 21.31 2.74 -8.07
CA ASP A 179 21.97 2.49 -9.37
C ASP A 179 23.51 2.54 -9.32
N ARG A 180 24.09 2.76 -8.13
CA ARG A 180 25.54 2.96 -7.95
C ARG A 180 26.26 1.67 -7.63
#